data_AF-A0A936GP59-F1
#
_entry.id   AF-A0A936GP59-F1
#
_cell.length_a   1.000
_cell.length_b   1.000
_cell.length_c   1.000
_cell.angle_alpha   90.00
_cell.angle_beta   90.00
_cell.angle_gamma   90.00
#
_symmetry.space_group_name_H-M   'P 1'
#
loop_
_entity.id
_entity.type
_entity.pdbx_description
1 polymer ?
#
loop_
_entity_poly.entity_id
_entity_poly.type
_entity_poly.pdbx_seq_one_letter_code
_entity_poly.pdbx_strand_id
1 'polypeptide(L)'
;MIETSALTTEIDRVVSTISYTLKANVENLILSGVDNLSGKGNTLNNNLIGNSGNNILNGLEGIDIMTGGLGKDLFRLTTLTRDRITDFNVADDTIQLENDVFTQLTTTGVLSVNNFKIGAATDADDFILYNSVNGVLTYDSNGNGAGGATQIAVLGISLALTNADFGVI
;
A
#
# COMPACT_ATOMS: atom_id res chain seq x y z
N MET A 1 -19.78 0.23 -15.75
CA MET A 1 -20.79 0.99 -14.98
C MET A 1 -20.53 2.48 -15.21
N ILE A 2 -21.58 3.30 -15.33
CA ILE A 2 -21.46 4.76 -15.42
C ILE A 2 -22.18 5.30 -14.19
N GLU A 3 -21.44 5.91 -13.28
CA GLU A 3 -22.04 6.65 -12.16
C GLU A 3 -22.70 7.93 -12.69
N THR A 4 -23.89 8.24 -12.18
CA THR A 4 -24.63 9.47 -12.52
C THR A 4 -24.92 10.35 -11.29
N SER A 5 -24.54 9.89 -10.09
CA SER A 5 -24.69 10.67 -8.86
C SER A 5 -23.47 11.55 -8.62
N ALA A 6 -23.67 12.69 -7.98
CA ALA A 6 -22.62 13.64 -7.58
C ALA A 6 -22.69 13.96 -6.08
N LEU A 7 -23.42 13.14 -5.31
CA LEU A 7 -23.61 13.35 -3.89
C LEU A 7 -22.39 12.82 -3.12
N THR A 8 -21.73 13.68 -2.37
CA THR A 8 -20.50 13.34 -1.61
C THR A 8 -20.75 12.45 -0.38
N THR A 9 -21.99 12.01 -0.17
CA THR A 9 -22.38 11.10 0.92
C THR A 9 -22.76 9.72 0.41
N GLU A 10 -22.90 9.56 -0.91
CA GLU A 10 -23.12 8.25 -1.52
C GLU A 10 -21.79 7.50 -1.57
N ILE A 11 -21.88 6.17 -1.53
CA ILE A 11 -20.71 5.29 -1.57
C ILE A 11 -20.86 4.45 -2.82
N ASP A 12 -20.13 4.82 -3.86
CA ASP A 12 -20.24 4.22 -5.18
C ASP A 12 -19.26 3.06 -5.34
N ARG A 13 -19.61 2.10 -6.23
CA ARG A 13 -18.84 0.86 -6.39
C ARG A 13 -18.73 0.42 -7.84
N VAL A 14 -17.49 0.25 -8.29
CA VAL A 14 -17.18 -0.44 -9.55
C VAL A 14 -16.80 -1.89 -9.29
N VAL A 15 -17.39 -2.81 -10.06
CA VAL A 15 -16.90 -4.18 -10.22
C VAL A 15 -16.30 -4.30 -11.62
N SER A 16 -15.06 -4.72 -11.72
CA SER A 16 -14.32 -4.80 -12.98
C SER A 16 -13.74 -6.20 -13.21
N THR A 17 -13.74 -6.66 -14.46
CA THR A 17 -13.03 -7.88 -14.91
C THR A 17 -11.75 -7.54 -15.68
N ILE A 18 -11.38 -6.27 -15.72
CA ILE A 18 -10.16 -5.73 -16.34
C ILE A 18 -9.49 -4.74 -15.39
N SER A 19 -8.25 -4.34 -15.65
CA SER A 19 -7.60 -3.29 -14.89
C SER A 19 -8.42 -1.99 -14.95
N TYR A 20 -8.54 -1.31 -13.82
CA TYR A 20 -9.45 -0.17 -13.68
C TYR A 20 -8.87 0.91 -12.77
N THR A 21 -9.10 2.16 -13.17
CA THR A 21 -8.82 3.34 -12.35
C THR A 21 -10.14 3.98 -11.97
N LEU A 22 -10.37 4.18 -10.68
CA LEU A 22 -11.56 4.88 -10.19
C LEU A 22 -11.60 6.31 -10.73
N LYS A 23 -12.80 6.73 -11.16
CA LYS A 23 -13.06 8.12 -11.51
C LYS A 23 -13.28 8.92 -10.22
N ALA A 24 -13.31 10.24 -10.31
CA ALA A 24 -13.69 11.09 -9.18
C ALA A 24 -15.06 10.67 -8.63
N ASN A 25 -15.24 10.81 -7.31
CA ASN A 25 -16.46 10.48 -6.56
C ASN A 25 -16.85 9.00 -6.61
N VAL A 26 -15.87 8.09 -6.79
CA VAL A 26 -16.12 6.65 -6.64
C VAL A 26 -15.18 6.11 -5.57
N GLU A 27 -15.74 5.43 -4.57
CA GLU A 27 -14.99 5.04 -3.38
C GLU A 27 -14.60 3.56 -3.39
N ASN A 28 -15.33 2.70 -4.10
CA ASN A 28 -15.06 1.26 -4.07
C ASN A 28 -14.70 0.69 -5.45
N LEU A 29 -13.64 -0.12 -5.47
CA LEU A 29 -13.31 -0.99 -6.60
C LEU A 29 -13.24 -2.44 -6.14
N ILE A 30 -13.89 -3.33 -6.89
CA ILE A 30 -13.70 -4.78 -6.78
C ILE A 30 -13.22 -5.30 -8.14
N LEU A 31 -12.00 -5.83 -8.17
CA LEU A 31 -11.51 -6.64 -9.28
C LEU A 31 -12.13 -8.03 -9.15
N SER A 32 -12.55 -8.61 -10.28
CA SER A 32 -13.22 -9.90 -10.34
C SER A 32 -12.56 -10.77 -11.41
N GLY A 33 -12.92 -12.05 -11.44
CA GLY A 33 -12.23 -13.04 -12.27
C GLY A 33 -10.95 -13.55 -11.63
N VAL A 34 -10.04 -14.06 -12.45
CA VAL A 34 -8.80 -14.73 -12.02
C VAL A 34 -7.56 -14.16 -12.70
N ASP A 35 -7.75 -13.14 -13.55
CA ASP A 35 -6.67 -12.51 -14.29
C ASP A 35 -5.84 -11.62 -13.37
N ASN A 36 -4.58 -11.40 -13.76
CA ASN A 36 -3.69 -10.45 -13.11
C ASN A 36 -4.10 -9.02 -13.51
N LEU A 37 -4.82 -8.34 -12.63
CA LEU A 37 -5.39 -7.02 -12.88
C LEU A 37 -4.76 -5.93 -12.02
N SER A 38 -4.90 -4.68 -12.43
CA SER A 38 -4.49 -3.51 -11.63
C SER A 38 -5.70 -2.68 -11.22
N GLY A 39 -5.77 -2.30 -9.95
CA GLY A 39 -6.75 -1.39 -9.38
C GLY A 39 -6.09 -0.11 -8.91
N LYS A 40 -6.51 1.02 -9.45
CA LYS A 40 -6.03 2.35 -9.03
C LYS A 40 -7.19 3.17 -8.47
N GLY A 41 -6.96 3.80 -7.33
CA GLY A 41 -7.88 4.72 -6.68
C GLY A 41 -7.94 6.10 -7.35
N ASN A 42 -8.40 7.08 -6.58
CA ASN A 42 -8.50 8.49 -6.88
C ASN A 42 -8.04 9.29 -5.64
N THR A 43 -8.38 10.58 -5.54
CA THR A 43 -7.92 11.43 -4.44
C THR A 43 -8.73 11.29 -3.15
N LEU A 44 -9.73 10.40 -3.11
CA LEU A 44 -10.62 10.15 -1.97
C LEU A 44 -10.13 8.91 -1.22
N ASN A 45 -10.65 8.71 -0.02
CA ASN A 45 -10.48 7.42 0.67
C ASN A 45 -11.19 6.33 -0.14
N ASN A 46 -10.43 5.36 -0.65
CA ASN A 46 -10.94 4.28 -1.46
C ASN A 46 -10.83 2.93 -0.75
N ASN A 47 -11.70 2.01 -1.15
CA ASN A 47 -11.67 0.61 -0.77
C ASN A 47 -11.44 -0.23 -2.03
N LEU A 48 -10.22 -0.73 -2.18
CA LEU A 48 -9.77 -1.51 -3.33
C LEU A 48 -9.67 -2.98 -2.95
N ILE A 49 -10.44 -3.82 -3.61
CA ILE A 49 -10.44 -5.28 -3.41
C ILE A 49 -9.98 -5.93 -4.71
N GLY A 50 -8.90 -6.70 -4.63
CA GLY A 50 -8.39 -7.55 -5.70
C GLY A 50 -9.22 -8.82 -5.90
N ASN A 51 -8.69 -9.72 -6.73
CA ASN A 51 -9.28 -10.98 -7.12
C ASN A 51 -8.38 -12.15 -6.69
N SER A 52 -8.30 -13.22 -7.48
CA SER A 52 -7.46 -14.39 -7.16
C SER A 52 -6.20 -14.50 -8.03
N GLY A 53 -6.01 -13.57 -8.95
CA GLY A 53 -4.78 -13.40 -9.72
C GLY A 53 -3.86 -12.40 -9.03
N ASN A 54 -2.66 -12.23 -9.56
CA ASN A 54 -1.67 -11.31 -9.02
C ASN A 54 -2.08 -9.87 -9.34
N ASN A 55 -2.50 -9.12 -8.33
CA ASN A 55 -2.99 -7.77 -8.51
C ASN A 55 -1.97 -6.69 -8.18
N ILE A 56 -2.13 -5.54 -8.82
CA ILE A 56 -1.43 -4.31 -8.44
C ILE A 56 -2.47 -3.33 -7.92
N LEU A 57 -2.41 -2.98 -6.63
CA LEU A 57 -3.32 -2.04 -6.00
C LEU A 57 -2.57 -0.74 -5.65
N ASN A 58 -3.13 0.41 -6.01
CA ASN A 58 -2.60 1.73 -5.67
C ASN A 58 -3.74 2.65 -5.24
N GLY A 59 -3.76 3.04 -3.96
CA GLY A 59 -4.75 3.92 -3.36
C GLY A 59 -4.69 5.37 -3.87
N LEU A 60 -3.47 5.90 -4.05
CA LEU A 60 -3.13 7.31 -4.30
C LEU A 60 -3.26 8.20 -3.05
N GLU A 61 -3.88 9.38 -3.17
CA GLU A 61 -4.16 10.24 -2.04
C GLU A 61 -5.44 9.79 -1.32
N GLY A 62 -5.55 10.12 -0.03
CA GLY A 62 -6.63 9.62 0.81
C GLY A 62 -6.12 8.53 1.75
N ILE A 63 -6.96 8.08 2.66
CA ILE A 63 -6.65 6.96 3.56
C ILE A 63 -7.39 5.75 3.00
N ASP A 64 -6.63 4.86 2.37
CA ASP A 64 -7.21 3.76 1.60
C ASP A 64 -7.26 2.45 2.37
N ILE A 65 -8.19 1.58 1.98
CA ILE A 65 -8.24 0.18 2.39
C ILE A 65 -7.95 -0.66 1.16
N MET A 66 -6.91 -1.49 1.22
CA MET A 66 -6.52 -2.39 0.14
C MET A 66 -6.57 -3.84 0.62
N THR A 67 -7.17 -4.70 -0.19
CA THR A 67 -7.26 -6.15 0.03
C THR A 67 -6.81 -6.83 -1.25
N GLY A 68 -5.72 -7.58 -1.23
CA GLY A 68 -5.14 -8.23 -2.41
C GLY A 68 -5.98 -9.40 -2.90
N GLY A 69 -6.38 -10.27 -1.98
CA GLY A 69 -7.09 -11.51 -2.25
C GLY A 69 -6.14 -12.70 -2.24
N LEU A 70 -6.21 -13.54 -3.28
CA LEU A 70 -5.25 -14.63 -3.47
C LEU A 70 -4.26 -14.22 -4.57
N GLY A 71 -3.12 -14.89 -4.61
CA GLY A 71 -2.08 -14.60 -5.59
C GLY A 71 -0.94 -13.83 -4.95
N LYS A 72 -0.08 -13.29 -5.79
CA LYS A 72 1.08 -12.49 -5.39
C LYS A 72 0.79 -11.03 -5.68
N ASP A 73 0.35 -10.30 -4.68
CA ASP A 73 -0.16 -8.96 -4.85
C ASP A 73 0.92 -7.90 -4.60
N LEU A 74 0.81 -6.79 -5.31
CA LEU A 74 1.68 -5.64 -5.15
C LEU A 74 0.85 -4.45 -4.69
N PHE A 75 1.13 -3.98 -3.48
CA PHE A 75 0.52 -2.78 -2.90
C PHE A 75 1.47 -1.60 -3.11
N ARG A 76 1.14 -0.71 -4.05
CA ARG A 76 1.97 0.44 -4.38
C ARG A 76 1.56 1.64 -3.54
N LEU A 77 2.51 2.16 -2.77
CA LEU A 77 2.38 3.40 -2.02
C LEU A 77 3.08 4.52 -2.80
N THR A 78 2.31 5.53 -3.18
CA THR A 78 2.78 6.70 -3.96
C THR A 78 2.54 8.01 -3.20
N THR A 79 2.23 7.91 -1.91
CA THR A 79 1.93 9.01 -1.00
C THR A 79 2.36 8.62 0.41
N LEU A 80 2.34 9.57 1.34
CA LEU A 80 2.60 9.34 2.77
C LEU A 80 1.29 9.27 3.58
N THR A 81 0.24 8.72 2.98
CA THR A 81 -1.07 8.54 3.61
C THR A 81 -1.09 7.30 4.49
N ARG A 82 -2.08 7.18 5.38
CA ARG A 82 -2.12 6.13 6.42
C ARG A 82 -2.96 4.94 5.97
N ASP A 83 -2.60 4.33 4.86
CA ASP A 83 -3.40 3.27 4.24
C ASP A 83 -3.50 2.02 5.12
N ARG A 84 -4.43 1.13 4.79
CA ARG A 84 -4.58 -0.16 5.46
C ARG A 84 -4.60 -1.29 4.45
N ILE A 85 -3.59 -2.15 4.53
CA ILE A 85 -3.51 -3.39 3.76
C ILE A 85 -4.01 -4.51 4.66
N THR A 86 -5.11 -5.16 4.26
CA THR A 86 -5.90 -5.98 5.19
C THR A 86 -5.52 -7.45 5.25
N ASP A 87 -4.86 -7.97 4.21
CA ASP A 87 -4.60 -9.39 4.01
C ASP A 87 -3.16 -9.71 3.57
N PHE A 88 -2.22 -8.78 3.80
CA PHE A 88 -0.82 -8.94 3.39
C PHE A 88 -0.23 -10.29 3.82
N ASN A 89 0.22 -11.07 2.84
CA ASN A 89 0.87 -12.35 3.00
C ASN A 89 2.36 -12.25 2.68
N VAL A 90 3.21 -12.41 3.70
CA VAL A 90 4.69 -12.32 3.59
C VAL A 90 5.28 -13.24 2.52
N ALA A 91 4.67 -14.40 2.24
CA ALA A 91 5.22 -15.34 1.26
C ALA A 91 4.93 -14.94 -0.19
N ASP A 92 3.90 -14.15 -0.42
CA ASP A 92 3.32 -13.91 -1.74
C ASP A 92 3.34 -12.44 -2.16
N ASP A 93 3.12 -11.53 -1.22
CA ASP A 93 2.86 -10.12 -1.51
C ASP A 93 4.10 -9.24 -1.42
N THR A 94 4.02 -8.04 -2.00
CA THR A 94 5.08 -7.04 -1.98
C THR A 94 4.50 -5.64 -1.79
N ILE A 95 5.16 -4.81 -0.99
CA ILE A 95 4.87 -3.37 -0.90
C ILE A 95 5.86 -2.64 -1.80
N GLN A 96 5.35 -1.84 -2.72
CA GLN A 96 6.18 -1.03 -3.61
C GLN A 96 6.17 0.44 -3.19
N LEU A 97 7.35 1.04 -3.10
CA LEU A 97 7.60 2.38 -2.59
C LEU A 97 8.20 3.23 -3.72
N GLU A 98 7.55 4.34 -4.07
CA GLU A 98 8.07 5.29 -5.07
C GLU A 98 9.13 6.23 -4.48
N ASN A 99 10.37 6.20 -4.97
CA ASN A 99 11.48 6.98 -4.42
C ASN A 99 11.30 8.51 -4.51
N ASP A 100 10.46 8.99 -5.44
CA ASP A 100 10.04 10.40 -5.51
C ASP A 100 9.28 10.84 -4.24
N VAL A 101 8.66 9.89 -3.53
CA VAL A 101 7.92 10.08 -2.28
C VAL A 101 8.79 9.70 -1.08
N PHE A 102 9.40 8.52 -1.15
CA PHE A 102 10.28 7.96 -0.13
C PHE A 102 11.73 8.34 -0.40
N THR A 103 12.03 9.63 -0.36
CA THR A 103 13.27 10.25 -0.89
C THR A 103 14.60 9.75 -0.30
N GLN A 104 14.59 9.09 0.85
CA GLN A 104 15.79 8.44 1.40
C GLN A 104 16.09 7.09 0.71
N LEU A 105 15.10 6.47 0.07
CA LEU A 105 15.20 5.18 -0.61
C LEU A 105 15.71 5.38 -2.05
N THR A 106 17.01 5.64 -2.18
CA THR A 106 17.61 6.07 -3.47
C THR A 106 17.95 4.92 -4.44
N THR A 107 17.98 3.68 -3.97
CA THR A 107 18.32 2.51 -4.79
C THR A 107 17.06 1.75 -5.17
N THR A 108 16.79 1.60 -6.47
CA THR A 108 15.65 0.84 -6.98
C THR A 108 15.88 -0.68 -6.92
N GLY A 109 14.80 -1.45 -6.90
CA GLY A 109 14.81 -2.89 -6.69
C GLY A 109 14.41 -3.28 -5.28
N VAL A 110 14.93 -4.39 -4.77
CA VAL A 110 14.65 -4.82 -3.39
C VAL A 110 15.21 -3.78 -2.41
N LEU A 111 14.43 -3.42 -1.38
CA LEU A 111 14.85 -2.48 -0.35
C LEU A 111 16.18 -2.96 0.29
N SER A 112 17.11 -2.03 0.52
CA SER A 112 18.36 -2.36 1.23
C SER A 112 18.06 -2.94 2.61
N VAL A 113 18.79 -3.97 3.02
CA VAL A 113 18.63 -4.58 4.34
C VAL A 113 18.88 -3.58 5.48
N ASN A 114 19.74 -2.58 5.25
CA ASN A 114 20.01 -1.53 6.23
C ASN A 114 18.87 -0.50 6.34
N ASN A 115 17.92 -0.50 5.40
CA ASN A 115 16.82 0.46 5.39
C ASN A 115 15.53 -0.10 6.00
N PHE A 116 15.53 -1.35 6.45
CA PHE A 116 14.35 -1.99 7.04
C PHE A 116 14.60 -2.42 8.48
N LYS A 117 13.65 -2.08 9.36
CA LYS A 117 13.69 -2.45 10.77
C LYS A 117 12.35 -2.95 11.28
N ILE A 118 12.38 -4.02 12.07
CA ILE A 118 11.27 -4.36 12.96
C ILE A 118 11.47 -3.65 14.30
N GLY A 119 10.49 -2.84 14.70
CA GLY A 119 10.52 -2.05 15.93
C GLY A 119 10.90 -0.59 15.68
N ALA A 120 11.57 0.02 16.66
CA ALA A 120 12.08 1.39 16.55
C ALA A 120 13.40 1.41 15.77
N ALA A 121 13.67 2.53 15.09
CA ALA A 121 14.97 2.80 14.48
C ALA A 121 16.10 2.72 15.52
N THR A 122 17.26 2.27 15.06
CA THR A 122 18.44 2.00 15.88
C THR A 122 19.72 2.63 15.35
N ASP A 123 19.79 2.89 14.05
CA ASP A 123 20.88 3.63 13.42
C ASP A 123 20.33 4.80 12.60
N ALA A 124 21.07 5.32 11.62
CA ALA A 124 20.65 6.47 10.80
C ALA A 124 20.07 6.05 9.44
N ASP A 125 20.10 4.76 9.13
CA ASP A 125 19.69 4.21 7.83
C ASP A 125 18.34 3.47 7.93
N ASP A 126 17.80 3.25 9.12
CA ASP A 126 16.50 2.60 9.37
C ASP A 126 15.30 3.46 8.89
N PHE A 127 15.05 3.49 7.58
CA PHE A 127 14.02 4.35 6.97
C PHE A 127 12.62 3.73 6.90
N ILE A 128 12.49 2.40 6.86
CA ILE A 128 11.21 1.70 6.88
C ILE A 128 11.11 0.87 8.15
N LEU A 129 10.16 1.24 8.99
CA LEU A 129 9.96 0.64 10.31
C LEU A 129 8.63 -0.10 10.36
N TYR A 130 8.64 -1.35 10.80
CA TYR A 130 7.43 -2.12 11.06
C TYR A 130 7.27 -2.44 12.55
N ASN A 131 6.15 -2.02 13.13
CA ASN A 131 5.80 -2.36 14.50
C ASN A 131 4.93 -3.62 14.52
N SER A 132 5.53 -4.76 14.89
CA SER A 132 4.87 -6.07 14.92
C SER A 132 3.76 -6.21 15.96
N VAL A 133 3.66 -5.29 16.92
CA VAL A 133 2.63 -5.30 17.98
C VAL A 133 1.31 -4.73 17.45
N ASN A 134 1.35 -3.71 16.60
CA ASN A 134 0.16 -2.99 16.11
C ASN A 134 0.03 -2.95 14.58
N GLY A 135 0.97 -3.54 13.84
CA GLY A 135 0.94 -3.63 12.39
C GLY A 135 1.33 -2.35 11.66
N VAL A 136 1.72 -1.29 12.39
CA VAL A 136 2.03 0.00 11.78
C VAL A 136 3.32 -0.08 10.98
N LEU A 137 3.24 0.35 9.72
CA LEU A 137 4.38 0.61 8.85
C LEU A 137 4.64 2.12 8.81
N THR A 138 5.88 2.50 9.01
CA THR A 138 6.32 3.91 9.12
C THR A 138 7.46 4.16 8.16
N TYR A 139 7.41 5.29 7.47
CA TYR A 139 8.57 5.88 6.81
C TYR A 139 9.21 6.90 7.75
N ASP A 140 10.47 6.66 8.11
CA ASP A 140 11.26 7.56 8.93
C ASP A 140 12.25 8.35 8.07
N SER A 141 11.88 9.57 7.73
CA SER A 141 12.65 10.40 6.79
C SER A 141 14.04 10.84 7.30
N ASN A 142 14.33 10.69 8.60
CA ASN A 142 15.65 11.00 9.17
C ASN A 142 16.42 9.73 9.60
N GLY A 143 15.79 8.56 9.50
CA GLY A 143 16.33 7.24 9.82
C GLY A 143 16.62 6.94 11.30
N ASN A 144 16.40 7.86 12.24
CA ASN A 144 16.87 7.72 13.63
C ASN A 144 15.79 7.58 14.71
N GLY A 145 14.52 7.49 14.31
CA GLY A 145 13.35 7.23 15.15
C GLY A 145 12.86 8.43 15.97
N ALA A 146 13.60 9.55 15.99
CA ALA A 146 13.27 10.74 16.75
C ALA A 146 12.85 11.89 15.82
N GLY A 147 11.53 12.10 15.68
CA GLY A 147 10.98 13.01 14.66
C GLY A 147 11.11 12.41 13.25
N GLY A 148 10.49 13.00 12.22
CA GLY A 148 10.63 12.50 10.83
C GLY A 148 9.89 11.21 10.48
N ALA A 149 9.40 10.47 11.49
CA ALA A 149 8.56 9.28 11.35
C ALA A 149 7.11 9.61 10.96
N THR A 150 6.69 9.14 9.80
CA THR A 150 5.33 9.23 9.28
C THR A 150 4.75 7.84 9.09
N GLN A 151 3.58 7.57 9.67
CA GLN A 151 2.86 6.33 9.38
C GLN A 151 2.41 6.33 7.92
N ILE A 152 2.71 5.26 7.19
CA ILE A 152 2.39 5.10 5.77
C ILE A 152 1.45 3.93 5.49
N ALA A 153 1.36 2.97 6.40
CA ALA A 153 0.35 1.93 6.31
C ALA A 153 0.06 1.29 7.68
N VAL A 154 -1.00 0.50 7.72
CA VAL A 154 -1.24 -0.57 8.71
C VAL A 154 -1.35 -1.88 7.95
N LEU A 155 -0.58 -2.87 8.38
CA LEU A 155 -0.61 -4.25 7.91
C LEU A 155 -1.22 -5.16 9.00
N GLY A 156 -1.15 -6.47 8.81
CA GLY A 156 -1.35 -7.44 9.89
C GLY A 156 -0.32 -7.29 11.01
N ILE A 157 -0.60 -7.88 12.18
CA ILE A 157 0.34 -7.96 13.31
C ILE A 157 1.22 -9.21 13.23
N SER A 158 2.37 -9.20 13.90
CA SER A 158 3.29 -10.35 13.99
C SER A 158 3.74 -10.92 12.64
N LEU A 159 3.73 -10.11 11.57
CA LEU A 159 4.25 -10.50 10.27
C LEU A 159 5.78 -10.62 10.36
N ALA A 160 6.33 -11.70 9.83
CA ALA A 160 7.77 -11.95 9.77
C ALA A 160 8.40 -11.21 8.58
N LEU A 161 8.20 -9.89 8.52
CA LEU A 161 8.66 -9.06 7.42
C LEU A 161 10.18 -8.98 7.35
N THR A 162 10.69 -8.83 6.14
CA THR A 162 12.07 -8.58 5.80
C THR A 162 12.16 -7.46 4.77
N ASN A 163 13.37 -6.99 4.47
CA ASN A 163 13.57 -6.03 3.39
C ASN A 163 13.13 -6.57 2.02
N ALA A 164 13.03 -7.89 1.84
CA ALA A 164 12.60 -8.51 0.59
C ALA A 164 11.11 -8.31 0.28
N ASP A 165 10.31 -7.99 1.29
CA ASP A 165 8.87 -7.70 1.11
C ASP A 165 8.61 -6.29 0.56
N PHE A 166 9.68 -5.51 0.36
CA PHE A 166 9.63 -4.13 -0.11
C PHE A 166 10.43 -3.95 -1.39
N GLY A 167 9.79 -3.34 -2.40
CA GLY A 167 10.42 -2.91 -3.64
C GLY A 167 10.45 -1.39 -3.76
N VAL A 168 11.57 -0.82 -4.18
CA VAL A 168 11.73 0.61 -4.47
C VAL A 168 11.73 0.81 -5.99
N ILE A 169 10.97 1.79 -6.47
CA ILE A 169 10.94 2.20 -7.89
C ILE A 169 11.23 3.68 -8.04
#